data_AF-A0A920AEA5-F1
#
_entry.id   AF-A0A920AEA5-F1
#
_cell.length_a   1.000
_cell.length_b   1.000
_cell.length_c   1.000
_cell.angle_alpha   90.00
_cell.angle_beta   90.00
_cell.angle_gamma   90.00
#
_symmetry.space_group_name_H-M   'P 1'
#
loop_
_entity.id
_entity.type
_entity.pdbx_description
1 polymer ?
#
loop_
_entity_poly.entity_id
_entity_poly.type
_entity_poly.pdbx_seq_one_letter_code
_entity_poly.pdbx_strand_id
1 'polypeptide(L)'
;MGLVTTFAINLAHELGHRQSWGEQFLSKLMLLTTLMMHFFIEHNRGHHKNVATFEDPSTARKGETVYAFWFRAILNEYLSAWQLEKKRLEVNSNSLILVCTMR
;
A
#
# COMPACT_ATOMS: atom_id res chain seq x y z
N MET A 1 1.32 -20.15 -9.72
CA MET A 1 1.24 -18.68 -9.56
C MET A 1 0.95 -18.24 -8.12
N GLY A 2 -0.04 -18.82 -7.41
CA GLY A 2 -0.45 -18.32 -6.07
C GLY A 2 0.57 -18.41 -4.92
N LEU A 3 1.44 -19.43 -4.86
CA LEU A 3 2.41 -19.53 -3.76
C LEU A 3 3.53 -18.49 -3.86
N VAL A 4 4.07 -18.31 -5.07
CA VAL A 4 5.17 -17.37 -5.33
C VAL A 4 4.78 -15.93 -5.00
N THR A 5 3.55 -15.54 -5.37
CA THR A 5 3.01 -14.21 -5.09
C THR A 5 2.83 -13.96 -3.59
N THR A 6 2.34 -14.94 -2.83
CA THR A 6 2.12 -14.79 -1.39
C THR A 6 3.44 -14.63 -0.62
N PHE A 7 4.46 -15.43 -0.96
CA PHE A 7 5.80 -15.26 -0.38
C PHE A 7 6.41 -13.91 -0.75
N ALA A 8 6.23 -13.47 -2.00
CA ALA A 8 6.76 -12.20 -2.47
C ALA A 8 6.15 -11.01 -1.71
N ILE A 9 4.82 -11.00 -1.51
CA ILE A 9 4.13 -9.93 -0.77
C ILE A 9 4.53 -9.93 0.70
N ASN A 10 4.65 -11.09 1.34
CA ASN A 10 5.07 -11.17 2.74
C ASN A 10 6.49 -10.64 2.95
N LEU A 11 7.44 -11.02 2.08
CA LEU A 11 8.80 -10.49 2.15
C LEU A 11 8.83 -9.00 1.84
N ALA A 12 8.08 -8.56 0.83
CA ALA A 12 7.99 -7.15 0.50
C ALA A 12 7.37 -6.30 1.62
N HIS A 13 6.37 -6.83 2.33
CA HIS A 13 5.78 -6.19 3.49
C HIS A 13 6.83 -5.94 4.58
N GLU A 14 7.59 -6.97 4.96
CA GLU A 14 8.61 -6.85 5.99
C GLU A 14 9.73 -5.88 5.58
N LEU A 15 10.24 -6.02 4.34
CA LEU A 15 11.27 -5.13 3.80
C LEU A 15 10.77 -3.69 3.64
N GLY A 16 9.47 -3.51 3.37
CA GLY A 16 8.87 -2.20 3.17
C GLY A 16 8.82 -1.35 4.43
N HIS A 17 8.81 -1.98 5.61
CA HIS A 17 8.88 -1.28 6.91
C HIS A 17 10.28 -0.83 7.29
N ARG A 18 11.30 -1.40 6.65
CA ARG A 18 12.69 -1.08 6.97
C ARG A 18 13.04 0.31 6.48
N GLN A 19 13.99 0.97 7.14
CA GLN A 19 14.44 2.33 6.79
C GLN A 19 15.56 2.33 5.74
N SER A 20 16.19 1.17 5.48
CA SER A 20 17.25 1.04 4.48
C SER A 20 16.69 1.22 3.07
N TRP A 21 17.29 2.11 2.30
CA TRP A 21 16.87 2.35 0.91
C TRP A 21 16.92 1.08 0.06
N GLY A 22 17.96 0.24 0.22
CA GLY A 22 18.10 -1.00 -0.54
C GLY A 22 17.01 -2.03 -0.24
N GLU A 23 16.58 -2.10 1.03
CA GLU A 23 15.50 -2.99 1.47
C GLU A 23 14.14 -2.50 0.96
N GLN A 24 13.86 -1.19 1.04
CA GLN A 24 12.65 -0.62 0.46
C GLN A 24 12.62 -0.72 -1.07
N PHE A 25 13.76 -0.58 -1.74
CA PHE A 25 13.87 -0.79 -3.18
C PHE A 25 13.50 -2.24 -3.55
N LEU A 26 14.04 -3.21 -2.81
CA LEU A 26 13.71 -4.62 -3.01
C LEU A 26 12.23 -4.89 -2.73
N SER A 27 11.66 -4.32 -1.67
CA SER A 27 10.22 -4.37 -1.38
C SER A 27 9.38 -3.89 -2.58
N LYS A 28 9.67 -2.69 -3.10
CA LYS A 28 8.98 -2.13 -4.27
C LYS A 28 9.13 -3.02 -5.51
N LEU A 29 10.32 -3.55 -5.77
CA LEU A 29 10.56 -4.46 -6.89
C LEU A 29 9.72 -5.74 -6.78
N MET A 30 9.62 -6.32 -5.58
CA MET A 30 8.81 -7.49 -5.32
C MET A 30 7.30 -7.20 -5.46
N LEU A 31 6.83 -6.06 -4.95
CA LEU A 31 5.43 -5.63 -5.13
C LEU A 31 5.08 -5.35 -6.61
N LEU A 32 6.04 -4.87 -7.40
CA LEU A 32 5.86 -4.69 -8.83
C LEU A 32 5.55 -6.01 -9.55
N THR A 33 6.18 -7.12 -9.15
CA THR A 33 5.90 -8.45 -9.74
C THR A 33 4.47 -8.94 -9.48
N THR A 34 3.82 -8.39 -8.46
CA THR A 34 2.43 -8.72 -8.09
C THR A 34 1.44 -7.61 -8.46
N LEU A 35 1.91 -6.54 -9.11
CA LEU A 35 1.13 -5.35 -9.48
C LEU A 35 0.52 -4.59 -8.28
N MET A 36 1.03 -4.81 -7.06
CA MET A 36 0.50 -4.25 -5.81
C MET A 36 1.33 -3.06 -5.29
N MET A 37 1.81 -2.17 -6.18
CA MET A 37 2.65 -1.03 -5.78
C MET A 37 1.99 -0.07 -4.78
N HIS A 38 0.68 0.12 -4.87
CA HIS A 38 -0.10 0.96 -3.96
C HIS A 38 0.01 0.49 -2.50
N PHE A 39 0.19 -0.83 -2.27
CA PHE A 39 0.34 -1.42 -0.96
C PHE A 39 1.50 -0.80 -0.17
N PHE A 40 2.64 -0.51 -0.81
CA PHE A 40 3.79 0.09 -0.12
C PHE A 40 3.46 1.44 0.53
N ILE A 41 2.65 2.26 -0.14
CA ILE A 41 2.29 3.60 0.34
C ILE A 41 1.18 3.48 1.37
N GLU A 42 0.10 2.78 1.00
CA GLU A 42 -1.10 2.70 1.84
C GLU A 42 -0.84 1.94 3.12
N HIS A 43 -0.15 0.81 3.05
CA HIS A 43 0.13 0.00 4.22
C HIS A 43 0.96 0.78 5.25
N ASN A 44 2.07 1.36 4.79
CA ASN A 44 3.05 2.00 5.68
C ASN A 44 2.58 3.34 6.25
N ARG A 45 1.75 4.10 5.52
CA ARG A 45 1.35 5.47 5.90
C ARG A 45 -0.13 5.62 6.26
N GLY A 46 -0.98 4.72 5.77
CA GLY A 46 -2.43 4.71 6.00
C GLY A 46 -2.83 3.62 6.98
N HIS A 47 -2.72 2.35 6.57
CA HIS A 47 -3.21 1.20 7.33
C HIS A 47 -2.69 1.16 8.76
N HIS A 48 -1.36 1.19 8.99
CA HIS A 48 -0.81 1.17 10.35
C HIS A 48 -1.30 2.31 11.24
N LYS A 49 -1.61 3.46 10.63
CA LYS A 49 -2.11 4.62 11.36
C LYS A 49 -3.58 4.47 11.73
N ASN A 50 -4.38 3.87 10.84
CA ASN A 50 -5.84 3.86 10.92
C ASN A 50 -6.43 2.46 11.17
N VAL A 51 -5.61 1.44 11.41
CA VAL A 51 -6.03 0.05 11.60
C VAL A 51 -7.15 -0.07 12.65
N ALA A 52 -8.14 -0.92 12.36
CA ALA A 52 -9.33 -1.12 13.16
C ALA A 52 -10.27 0.10 13.28
N THR A 53 -10.14 1.10 12.39
CA THR A 53 -11.06 2.24 12.28
C THR A 53 -11.83 2.23 10.96
N PHE A 54 -12.86 3.08 10.84
CA PHE A 54 -13.59 3.26 9.59
C PHE A 54 -12.78 3.98 8.50
N GLU A 55 -11.66 4.62 8.87
CA GLU A 55 -10.76 5.31 7.94
C GLU A 55 -9.80 4.35 7.23
N ASP A 56 -9.63 3.13 7.73
CA ASP A 56 -8.78 2.12 7.11
C ASP A 56 -9.58 1.30 6.06
N PRO A 57 -9.20 1.37 4.77
CA PRO A 57 -9.82 0.56 3.73
C PRO A 57 -9.82 -0.94 4.04
N SER A 58 -8.75 -1.45 4.64
CA SER A 58 -8.50 -2.87 4.89
C SER A 58 -9.19 -3.39 6.15
N THR A 59 -9.82 -2.52 6.95
CA THR A 59 -10.62 -2.93 8.10
C THR A 59 -12.03 -3.34 7.64
N ALA A 60 -12.41 -4.58 7.94
CA ALA A 60 -13.74 -5.10 7.65
C ALA A 60 -14.79 -4.47 8.57
N ARG A 61 -15.95 -4.11 8.02
CA ARG A 61 -17.06 -3.55 8.80
C ARG A 61 -17.91 -4.68 9.38
N LYS A 62 -18.50 -4.45 10.57
CA LYS A 62 -19.39 -5.44 11.18
C LYS A 62 -20.60 -5.70 10.27
N GLY A 63 -20.83 -6.97 9.92
CA GLY A 63 -21.93 -7.39 9.05
C GLY A 63 -21.66 -7.24 7.55
N GLU A 64 -20.44 -6.84 7.16
CA GLU A 64 -20.04 -6.77 5.75
C GLU A 64 -19.79 -8.17 5.17
N THR A 65 -20.29 -8.43 3.97
CA THR A 65 -19.99 -9.68 3.27
C THR A 65 -18.57 -9.67 2.74
N VAL A 66 -17.95 -10.84 2.59
CA VAL A 66 -16.58 -10.96 2.07
C VAL A 66 -16.41 -10.28 0.71
N TYR A 67 -17.40 -10.41 -0.18
CA TYR A 67 -17.34 -9.81 -1.51
C TYR A 67 -17.49 -8.28 -1.49
N ALA A 68 -18.39 -7.76 -0.65
CA ALA A 68 -18.54 -6.31 -0.48
C ALA A 68 -17.27 -5.70 0.12
N PHE A 69 -16.69 -6.36 1.14
CA PHE A 69 -15.42 -5.99 1.73
C PHE A 69 -14.31 -5.99 0.68
N TRP A 70 -14.13 -7.09 -0.05
CA TRP A 70 -13.07 -7.25 -1.04
C TRP A 70 -13.09 -6.15 -2.11
N PHE A 71 -14.28 -5.87 -2.66
CA PHE A 71 -14.42 -4.82 -3.67
C PHE A 71 -14.16 -3.42 -3.09
N ARG A 72 -14.73 -3.11 -1.92
CA ARG A 72 -14.54 -1.82 -1.25
C ARG A 72 -13.07 -1.60 -0.86
N ALA A 73 -12.44 -2.61 -0.26
CA ALA A 73 -11.07 -2.55 0.24
C ALA A 73 -10.11 -2.24 -0.91
N ILE A 74 -10.17 -3.03 -2.01
CA ILE A 74 -9.29 -2.80 -3.17
C ILE A 74 -9.44 -1.37 -3.70
N LEU A 75 -10.66 -0.92 -3.99
CA LEU A 75 -10.84 0.42 -4.57
C LEU A 75 -10.37 1.53 -3.63
N ASN A 76 -10.69 1.42 -2.34
CA ASN A 76 -10.34 2.45 -1.37
C ASN A 76 -8.85 2.45 -1.02
N GLU A 77 -8.16 1.31 -1.03
CA GLU A 77 -6.71 1.23 -0.84
C GLU A 77 -5.96 1.99 -1.93
N TYR A 78 -6.36 1.81 -3.21
CA TYR A 78 -5.76 2.56 -4.32
C TYR A 78 -6.03 4.07 -4.21
N LEU A 79 -7.26 4.46 -3.88
CA LEU A 79 -7.63 5.88 -3.72
C LEU A 79 -6.87 6.52 -2.55
N SER A 80 -6.77 5.83 -1.43
CA SER A 80 -6.07 6.29 -0.24
C SER A 80 -4.57 6.43 -0.50
N ALA A 81 -3.94 5.46 -1.18
CA ALA A 81 -2.55 5.55 -1.60
C ALA A 81 -2.27 6.81 -2.43
N TRP A 82 -3.16 7.12 -3.37
CA TRP A 82 -3.06 8.32 -4.20
C TRP A 82 -3.19 9.61 -3.39
N GLN A 83 -4.12 9.65 -2.44
CA GLN A 83 -4.31 10.80 -1.55
C GLN A 83 -3.10 11.02 -0.64
N LEU A 84 -2.55 9.95 -0.06
CA LEU A 84 -1.36 10.00 0.78
C LEU A 84 -0.13 10.48 -0.01
N GLU A 85 0.05 10.00 -1.24
CA GLU A 85 1.18 10.43 -2.07
C GLU A 85 1.00 11.88 -2.57
N LYS A 86 -0.22 12.27 -2.96
CA LYS A 86 -0.52 13.67 -3.27
C LYS A 86 -0.17 14.60 -2.10
N LYS A 87 -0.59 14.25 -0.89
CA LYS A 87 -0.28 15.01 0.33
C LYS A 87 1.23 15.09 0.59
N ARG A 88 1.98 14.01 0.35
CA ARG A 88 3.45 13.99 0.45
C ARG A 88 4.10 14.94 -0.56
N LEU A 89 3.59 14.99 -1.80
CA LEU A 89 4.14 15.85 -2.85
C LEU A 89 3.86 17.33 -2.62
N GLU A 90 2.67 17.67 -2.12
CA GLU A 90 2.31 19.04 -1.72
C GLU A 90 3.28 19.60 -0.65
N VAL A 91 3.67 18.79 0.33
CA VAL A 91 4.64 19.18 1.37
C VAL A 91 6.05 19.37 0.79
N ASN A 92 6.44 18.61 -0.23
CA ASN A 92 7.79 18.61 -0.78
C ASN A 92 7.98 19.51 -2.02
N SER A 93 6.95 20.28 -2.42
CA SER A 93 6.96 21.13 -3.62
C SER A 93 7.43 20.42 -4.91
N ASN A 94 7.18 19.11 -5.01
CA ASN A 94 7.55 18.30 -6.16
C ASN A 94 6.37 18.14 -7.12
N SER A 95 6.63 18.08 -8.42
CA SER A 95 5.60 17.85 -9.43
C SER A 95 4.95 16.46 -9.28
N LEU A 96 3.65 16.37 -9.61
CA LEU A 96 2.80 15.18 -9.47
C LEU A 96 3.20 13.98 -10.36
N ILE A 97 4.40 13.99 -10.94
CA ILE A 97 4.80 13.08 -12.01
C ILE A 97 5.25 11.71 -11.49
N LEU A 98 5.41 11.53 -10.18
CA LEU A 98 6.13 10.37 -9.68
C LEU A 98 5.45 9.78 -8.43
N VAL A 99 4.30 9.13 -8.63
CA VAL A 99 3.63 8.32 -7.59
C VAL A 99 4.39 7.02 -7.29
N CYS A 100 5.29 6.61 -8.19
CA CYS A 100 6.09 5.38 -8.11
C CYS A 100 7.60 5.65 -8.02
N THR A 101 8.04 6.70 -7.32
CA THR A 101 9.48 6.95 -7.20
C THR A 101 10.13 5.84 -6.36
N MET A 102 11.17 5.21 -6.91
CA MET A 102 12.14 4.36 -6.21
C MET A 102 13.03 5.14 -5.21
N ARG A 103 12.60 6.34 -4.82
CA ARG A 103 13.25 7.17 -3.81
C ARG A 103 12.72 6.85 -2.42
#